data_AF-A0A2T7NB97-F1
#
_entry.id   AF-A0A2T7NB97-F1
#
_cell.length_a   1.000
_cell.length_b   1.000
_cell.length_c   1.000
_cell.angle_alpha   90.00
_cell.angle_beta   90.00
_cell.angle_gamma   90.00
#
_symmetry.space_group_name_H-M   'P 1'
#
loop_
_entity.id
_entity.type
_entity.pdbx_description
1 polymer ?
#
loop_
_entity_poly.entity_id
_entity_poly.type
_entity_poly.pdbx_seq_one_letter_code
_entity_poly.pdbx_strand_id
1 'polypeptide(L)'
;MSSVTENWQPLVRPLLVTMAKNPVFCTEGGQWVDLANALLSTVADDISTDIKRTVHKAYLVCQENLIVLPQNVLEGLRVSGCLSTVAVTTPHRLSCLLQSCLSQFESQERCHLLAYLCDQKDFSLLEGLQLLPLQDGSFRAFTTEPSPTFFCQEQDLRLFPG
;
A
#
# COMPACT_ATOMS: atom_id res chain seq x y z
N MET A 1 -28.54 -4.58 -4.60
CA MET A 1 -28.09 -5.32 -3.41
C MET A 1 -29.26 -6.16 -2.93
N SER A 2 -29.18 -7.48 -3.03
CA SER A 2 -30.22 -8.38 -2.52
C SER A 2 -30.18 -8.36 -0.99
N SER A 3 -31.25 -7.88 -0.36
CA SER A 3 -31.35 -7.85 1.10
C SER A 3 -31.25 -9.28 1.64
N VAL A 4 -30.46 -9.44 2.70
CA VAL A 4 -30.49 -10.67 3.50
C VAL A 4 -31.91 -10.82 4.02
N THR A 5 -32.59 -11.91 3.66
CA THR A 5 -33.99 -12.14 4.06
C THR A 5 -34.11 -12.05 5.58
N GLU A 6 -35.21 -11.50 6.11
CA GLU A 6 -35.40 -11.17 7.53
C GLU A 6 -35.01 -12.30 8.50
N ASN A 7 -35.20 -13.55 8.09
CA ASN A 7 -34.86 -14.75 8.86
C ASN A 7 -33.36 -14.90 9.17
N TRP A 8 -32.47 -14.38 8.32
CA TRP A 8 -31.02 -14.49 8.48
C TRP A 8 -30.40 -13.32 9.23
N GLN A 9 -31.12 -12.18 9.36
CA GLN A 9 -30.63 -10.97 10.04
C GLN A 9 -30.08 -11.23 11.45
N PRO A 10 -30.74 -12.05 12.31
CA PRO A 10 -30.23 -12.34 13.64
C PRO A 10 -28.88 -13.10 13.65
N LEU A 11 -28.58 -13.82 12.56
CA LEU A 11 -27.38 -14.67 12.45
C LEU A 11 -26.18 -13.94 11.83
N VAL A 12 -26.41 -12.86 11.08
CA VAL A 12 -25.34 -12.11 10.39
C VAL A 12 -24.29 -11.59 11.37
N ARG A 13 -24.71 -10.91 12.44
CA ARG A 13 -23.77 -10.33 13.41
C ARG A 13 -23.00 -11.41 14.19
N PRO A 14 -23.63 -12.45 14.78
CA PRO A 14 -22.91 -13.54 15.42
C PRO A 14 -21.91 -14.23 14.50
N LEU A 15 -22.28 -14.45 13.22
CA LEU A 15 -21.39 -15.03 12.22
C LEU A 15 -20.14 -14.15 12.02
N LEU A 16 -20.33 -12.84 11.77
CA LEU A 16 -19.23 -11.91 11.51
C LEU A 16 -18.30 -11.76 12.72
N VAL A 17 -18.85 -11.70 13.92
CA VAL A 17 -18.07 -11.66 15.17
C VAL A 17 -17.28 -12.97 15.36
N THR A 18 -17.87 -14.10 15.00
CA THR A 18 -17.20 -15.41 15.06
C THR A 18 -16.09 -15.48 14.02
N MET A 19 -16.36 -15.08 12.78
CA MET A 19 -15.36 -15.00 11.71
C MET A 19 -14.17 -14.13 12.10
N ALA A 20 -14.41 -12.94 12.67
CA ALA A 20 -13.36 -12.03 13.10
C ALA A 20 -12.35 -12.67 14.09
N LYS A 21 -12.79 -13.64 14.90
CA LYS A 21 -11.97 -14.32 15.92
C LYS A 21 -11.30 -15.61 15.44
N ASN A 22 -11.64 -16.09 14.25
CA ASN A 22 -11.13 -17.35 13.71
C ASN A 22 -10.24 -17.07 12.48
N PRO A 23 -9.30 -17.98 12.15
CA PRO A 23 -8.42 -17.84 11.00
C PRO A 23 -9.15 -18.12 9.69
N VAL A 24 -10.04 -17.21 9.29
CA VAL A 24 -10.92 -17.35 8.12
C VAL A 24 -10.62 -16.32 7.04
N PHE A 25 -9.64 -15.45 7.23
CA PHE A 25 -9.23 -14.46 6.24
C PHE A 25 -7.98 -14.97 5.53
N CYS A 26 -8.08 -15.13 4.21
CA CYS A 26 -6.95 -15.52 3.38
C CYS A 26 -6.13 -14.26 3.02
N THR A 27 -4.83 -14.30 3.31
CA THR A 27 -3.89 -13.26 2.88
C THR A 27 -3.61 -13.40 1.38
N GLU A 28 -3.14 -12.33 0.76
CA GLU A 28 -2.65 -12.37 -0.63
C GLU A 28 -1.47 -13.35 -0.82
N GLY A 29 -0.78 -13.70 0.28
CA GLY A 29 0.25 -14.74 0.31
C GLY A 29 -0.28 -16.17 0.49
N GLY A 30 -1.60 -16.36 0.59
CA GLY A 30 -2.26 -17.66 0.69
C GLY A 30 -2.34 -18.25 2.11
N GLN A 31 -2.06 -17.45 3.14
CA GLN A 31 -2.14 -17.89 4.54
C GLN A 31 -3.50 -17.54 5.15
N TRP A 32 -4.01 -18.39 6.03
CA TRP A 32 -5.26 -18.13 6.75
C TRP A 32 -4.96 -17.52 8.11
N VAL A 33 -5.45 -16.30 8.33
CA VAL A 33 -5.22 -15.51 9.54
C VAL A 33 -6.54 -15.04 10.15
N ASP A 34 -6.52 -14.81 11.46
CA ASP A 34 -7.61 -14.09 12.12
C ASP A 34 -7.52 -12.59 11.80
N LEU A 35 -8.58 -11.86 12.15
CA LEU A 35 -8.68 -10.44 11.81
C LEU A 35 -7.70 -9.56 12.61
N ALA A 36 -7.26 -10.00 13.80
CA ALA A 36 -6.33 -9.25 14.63
C ALA A 36 -4.89 -9.31 14.09
N ASN A 37 -4.54 -10.42 13.43
CA ASN A 37 -3.24 -10.65 12.81
C ASN A 37 -3.18 -10.21 11.33
N ALA A 38 -4.26 -9.64 10.80
CA ALA A 38 -4.36 -9.22 9.41
C ALA A 38 -4.04 -7.73 9.22
N LEU A 39 -3.55 -7.41 8.03
CA LEU A 39 -3.40 -6.05 7.52
C LEU A 39 -4.41 -5.82 6.41
N LEU A 40 -5.44 -5.02 6.67
CA LEU A 40 -6.48 -4.74 5.68
C LEU A 40 -5.99 -3.75 4.62
N SER A 41 -6.08 -4.14 3.34
CA SER A 41 -5.82 -3.23 2.23
C SER A 41 -6.90 -2.15 2.15
N THR A 42 -6.45 -0.90 2.18
CA THR A 42 -7.24 0.33 1.96
C THR A 42 -6.75 1.08 0.72
N VAL A 43 -5.89 0.44 -0.08
CA VAL A 43 -5.40 0.99 -1.35
C VAL A 43 -6.59 1.17 -2.28
N ALA A 44 -6.77 2.41 -2.75
CA ALA A 44 -7.92 2.79 -3.56
C ALA A 44 -8.00 1.98 -4.86
N ASP A 45 -9.22 1.77 -5.37
CA ASP A 45 -9.46 1.00 -6.58
C ASP A 45 -9.31 1.83 -7.87
N ASP A 46 -9.22 3.16 -7.75
CA ASP A 46 -9.12 4.11 -8.86
C ASP A 46 -7.68 4.35 -9.34
N ILE A 47 -6.67 3.89 -8.58
CA ILE A 47 -5.28 3.92 -9.02
C ILE A 47 -5.02 2.84 -10.08
N SER A 48 -3.98 3.02 -10.88
CA SER A 48 -3.53 2.02 -11.86
C SER A 48 -3.35 0.65 -11.21
N THR A 49 -3.85 -0.40 -11.88
CA THR A 49 -3.75 -1.80 -11.44
C THR A 49 -2.31 -2.22 -11.19
N ASP A 50 -1.36 -1.72 -11.99
CA ASP A 50 0.06 -2.00 -11.82
C ASP A 50 0.66 -1.34 -10.57
N ILE A 51 0.22 -0.11 -10.25
CA ILE A 51 0.62 0.57 -9.02
C ILE A 51 0.06 -0.19 -7.81
N LYS A 52 -1.24 -0.51 -7.83
CA LYS A 52 -1.88 -1.29 -6.77
C LYS A 52 -1.19 -2.62 -6.52
N ARG A 53 -0.91 -3.37 -7.59
CA ARG A 53 -0.18 -4.65 -7.52
C ARG A 53 1.23 -4.48 -6.94
N THR A 54 1.93 -3.41 -7.31
CA THR A 54 3.27 -3.12 -6.78
C THR A 54 3.23 -2.76 -5.29
N VAL A 55 2.25 -1.96 -4.87
CA VAL A 55 2.04 -1.64 -3.44
C VAL A 55 1.69 -2.89 -2.65
N HIS A 56 0.80 -3.73 -3.15
CA HIS A 56 0.47 -5.02 -2.50
C HIS A 56 1.72 -5.88 -2.39
N LYS A 57 2.45 -6.09 -3.49
CA LYS A 57 3.73 -6.83 -3.50
C LYS A 57 4.66 -6.32 -2.41
N ALA A 58 4.72 -5.01 -2.18
CA ALA A 58 5.60 -4.46 -1.16
C ALA A 58 5.25 -4.89 0.26
N TYR A 59 3.97 -4.93 0.61
CA TYR A 59 3.53 -5.51 1.87
C TYR A 59 3.86 -7.01 1.96
N LEU A 60 3.63 -7.78 0.90
CA LEU A 60 3.94 -9.23 0.90
C LEU A 60 5.44 -9.51 1.07
N VAL A 61 6.30 -8.80 0.34
CA VAL A 61 7.76 -8.97 0.40
C VAL A 61 8.30 -8.65 1.79
N CYS A 62 7.73 -7.63 2.43
CA CYS A 62 8.05 -7.26 3.80
C CYS A 62 7.28 -8.11 4.86
N GLN A 63 6.73 -9.27 4.47
CA GLN A 63 6.08 -10.29 5.32
C GLN A 63 4.83 -9.83 6.07
N GLU A 64 4.10 -8.86 5.52
CA GLU A 64 2.84 -8.40 6.09
C GLU A 64 1.67 -9.30 5.67
N ASN A 65 0.76 -9.58 6.61
CA ASN A 65 -0.44 -10.38 6.39
C ASN A 65 -1.53 -9.58 5.66
N LEU A 66 -1.23 -9.11 4.44
CA LEU A 66 -2.13 -8.29 3.66
C LEU A 66 -3.38 -9.09 3.25
N ILE A 67 -4.56 -8.59 3.61
CA ILE A 67 -5.86 -9.13 3.21
C ILE A 67 -6.60 -8.12 2.34
N VAL A 68 -7.32 -8.63 1.34
CA VAL A 68 -8.23 -7.84 0.50
C VAL A 68 -9.63 -8.42 0.67
N LEU A 69 -10.55 -7.62 1.19
CA LEU A 69 -11.90 -8.08 1.47
C LEU A 69 -12.89 -7.60 0.40
N PRO A 70 -13.81 -8.46 -0.04
CA PRO A 70 -14.97 -8.02 -0.80
C PRO A 70 -15.78 -6.96 -0.04
N GLN A 71 -16.31 -5.97 -0.77
CA GLN A 71 -16.99 -4.81 -0.19
C GLN A 71 -18.14 -5.20 0.77
N ASN A 72 -18.89 -6.26 0.45
CA ASN A 72 -19.98 -6.75 1.31
C ASN A 72 -19.48 -7.31 2.66
N VAL A 73 -18.33 -7.98 2.67
CA VAL A 73 -17.71 -8.51 3.90
C VAL A 73 -17.17 -7.36 4.73
N LEU A 74 -16.50 -6.41 4.08
CA LEU A 74 -15.96 -5.20 4.72
C LEU A 74 -17.08 -4.41 5.42
N GLU A 75 -18.18 -4.14 4.72
CA GLU A 75 -19.34 -3.44 5.29
C GLU A 75 -19.98 -4.19 6.46
N GLY A 76 -20.11 -5.52 6.34
CA GLY A 76 -20.62 -6.35 7.44
C GLY A 76 -19.74 -6.26 8.69
N LEU A 77 -18.42 -6.40 8.53
CA LEU A 77 -17.47 -6.29 9.63
C LEU A 77 -17.45 -4.87 10.24
N ARG A 78 -17.63 -3.83 9.42
CA ARG A 78 -17.74 -2.44 9.86
C ARG A 78 -18.95 -2.23 10.75
N VAL A 79 -20.14 -2.63 10.30
CA VAL A 79 -21.40 -2.52 11.06
C VAL A 79 -21.35 -3.35 12.34
N SER A 80 -20.66 -4.48 12.31
CA SER A 80 -20.49 -5.36 13.49
C SER A 80 -19.46 -4.84 14.51
N GLY A 81 -18.72 -3.78 14.18
CA GLY A 81 -17.68 -3.18 15.04
C GLY A 81 -16.34 -3.94 15.03
N CYS A 82 -16.21 -4.97 14.21
CA CYS A 82 -15.04 -5.85 14.18
C CYS A 82 -13.80 -5.22 13.55
N LEU A 83 -13.97 -4.14 12.75
CA LEU A 83 -12.85 -3.47 12.09
C LEU A 83 -12.10 -2.46 12.98
N SER A 84 -12.62 -2.13 14.16
CA SER A 84 -12.07 -1.05 15.00
C SER A 84 -10.64 -1.30 15.49
N THR A 85 -10.21 -2.57 15.56
CA THR A 85 -8.89 -2.99 16.04
C THR A 85 -7.97 -3.49 14.93
N VAL A 86 -8.43 -3.48 13.67
CA VAL A 86 -7.71 -4.08 12.55
C VAL A 86 -6.68 -3.10 12.01
N ALA A 87 -5.45 -3.57 11.82
CA ALA A 87 -4.44 -2.76 11.16
C ALA A 87 -4.81 -2.54 9.69
N VAL A 88 -4.59 -1.33 9.19
CA VAL A 88 -4.83 -0.97 7.79
C VAL A 88 -3.54 -0.58 7.10
N THR A 89 -3.48 -0.78 5.80
CA THR A 89 -2.39 -0.21 4.98
C THR A 89 -2.39 1.30 5.09
N THR A 90 -1.22 1.91 5.23
CA THR A 90 -1.07 3.37 5.20
C THR A 90 0.19 3.72 4.41
N PRO A 91 0.23 4.88 3.73
CA PRO A 91 1.44 5.32 3.05
C PRO A 91 2.65 5.42 3.98
N HIS A 92 2.43 5.83 5.23
CA HIS A 92 3.49 5.89 6.24
C HIS A 92 4.06 4.51 6.58
N ARG A 93 3.18 3.51 6.81
CA ARG A 93 3.63 2.13 7.03
C ARG A 93 4.39 1.60 5.83
N LEU A 94 3.89 1.83 4.61
CA LEU A 94 4.59 1.45 3.38
C LEU A 94 5.98 2.09 3.31
N SER A 95 6.08 3.40 3.53
CA SER A 95 7.36 4.12 3.54
C SER A 95 8.36 3.50 4.51
N CYS A 96 7.96 3.24 5.77
CA CYS A 96 8.82 2.58 6.75
C CYS A 96 9.27 1.19 6.29
N LEU A 97 8.37 0.38 5.72
CA LEU A 97 8.71 -0.97 5.23
C LEU A 97 9.72 -0.91 4.08
N LEU A 98 9.51 0.02 3.14
CA LEU A 98 10.37 0.18 1.97
C LEU A 98 11.82 0.51 2.34
N GLN A 99 12.08 1.17 3.46
CA GLN A 99 13.46 1.41 3.93
C GLN A 99 14.29 0.12 4.03
N SER A 100 13.65 -1.02 4.28
CA SER A 100 14.31 -2.32 4.41
C SER A 100 14.23 -3.20 3.16
N CYS A 101 13.15 -3.11 2.36
CA CYS A 101 12.89 -4.04 1.25
C CYS A 101 13.03 -3.45 -0.17
N LEU A 102 13.38 -2.16 -0.33
CA LEU A 102 13.43 -1.49 -1.64
C LEU A 102 14.42 -2.10 -2.66
N SER A 103 15.44 -2.82 -2.19
CA SER A 103 16.40 -3.55 -3.04
C SER A 103 15.76 -4.69 -3.84
N GLN A 104 14.59 -5.18 -3.43
CA GLN A 104 13.88 -6.30 -4.04
C GLN A 104 12.94 -5.88 -5.18
N PHE A 105 12.91 -4.60 -5.52
CA PHE A 105 12.04 -4.04 -6.55
C PHE A 105 12.85 -3.58 -7.76
N GLU A 106 12.32 -3.90 -8.93
CA GLU A 106 12.89 -3.48 -10.20
C GLU A 106 12.60 -1.99 -10.49
N SER A 107 13.28 -1.41 -11.47
CA SER A 107 13.17 0.03 -11.77
C SER A 107 11.74 0.49 -12.03
N GLN A 108 10.94 -0.30 -12.77
CA GLN A 108 9.55 0.05 -13.04
C GLN A 108 8.69 0.00 -11.77
N GLU A 109 8.91 -0.99 -10.91
CA GLU A 109 8.20 -1.11 -9.63
C GLU A 109 8.56 0.05 -8.69
N ARG A 110 9.82 0.47 -8.67
CA ARG A 110 10.25 1.68 -7.94
C ARG A 110 9.53 2.92 -8.45
N CYS A 111 9.38 3.08 -9.76
CA CYS A 111 8.59 4.17 -10.33
C CYS A 111 7.12 4.13 -9.89
N HIS A 112 6.50 2.94 -9.83
CA HIS A 112 5.13 2.79 -9.32
C HIS A 112 5.02 3.16 -7.83
N LEU A 113 5.97 2.74 -6.99
CA LEU A 113 6.02 3.09 -5.57
C LEU A 113 6.21 4.59 -5.37
N LEU A 114 7.10 5.21 -6.15
CA LEU A 114 7.29 6.66 -6.15
C LEU A 114 5.99 7.38 -6.53
N ALA A 115 5.34 6.97 -7.63
CA ALA A 115 4.09 7.58 -8.08
C ALA A 115 3.00 7.50 -6.99
N TYR A 116 2.87 6.34 -6.33
CA TYR A 116 1.93 6.15 -5.24
C TYR A 116 2.20 7.08 -4.04
N LEU A 117 3.45 7.21 -3.60
CA LEU A 117 3.82 8.05 -2.45
C LEU A 117 3.70 9.54 -2.77
N CYS A 118 4.05 9.96 -3.99
CA CYS A 118 3.87 11.35 -4.45
C CYS A 118 2.40 11.77 -4.46
N ASP A 119 1.48 10.87 -4.80
CA ASP A 119 0.04 11.15 -4.83
C ASP A 119 -0.52 11.52 -3.44
N GLN A 120 0.15 11.09 -2.36
CA GLN A 120 -0.24 11.40 -0.98
C GLN A 120 0.04 12.86 -0.59
N LYS A 121 0.79 13.61 -1.40
CA LYS A 121 1.17 15.02 -1.16
C LYS A 121 1.95 15.27 0.12
N ASP A 122 2.48 14.21 0.75
CA ASP A 122 3.36 14.26 1.91
C ASP A 122 4.74 13.74 1.51
N PHE A 123 5.65 14.66 1.18
CA PHE A 123 6.99 14.32 0.73
C PHE A 123 7.89 13.79 1.84
N SER A 124 7.50 13.92 3.12
CA SER A 124 8.25 13.29 4.22
C SER A 124 8.26 11.76 4.09
N LEU A 125 7.26 11.19 3.43
CA LEU A 125 7.18 9.76 3.13
C LEU A 125 8.30 9.25 2.21
N LEU A 126 8.96 10.15 1.47
CA LEU A 126 10.03 9.79 0.55
C LEU A 126 11.41 9.83 1.21
N GLU A 127 11.54 10.50 2.36
CA GLU A 127 12.84 10.73 3.00
C GLU A 127 13.58 9.41 3.28
N GLY A 128 14.83 9.34 2.82
CA GLY A 128 15.69 8.16 2.94
C GLY A 128 15.40 7.03 1.94
N LEU A 129 14.31 7.09 1.18
CA LEU A 129 13.99 6.05 0.19
C LEU A 129 14.77 6.24 -1.10
N GLN A 130 15.47 5.20 -1.57
CA GLN A 130 16.18 5.17 -2.84
C GLN A 130 15.22 5.06 -4.05
N LEU A 131 14.34 6.04 -4.18
CA LEU A 131 13.28 6.11 -5.18
C LEU A 131 13.48 7.23 -6.19
N LEU A 132 14.47 8.11 -6.03
CA LEU A 132 14.72 9.20 -6.98
C LEU A 132 15.45 8.65 -8.22
N PRO A 133 14.81 8.57 -9.41
CA PRO A 133 15.44 8.04 -10.61
C PRO A 133 16.48 9.03 -11.14
N LEU A 134 17.64 8.51 -11.55
CA LEU A 134 18.72 9.27 -12.18
C LEU A 134 18.81 8.94 -13.67
N GLN A 135 19.43 9.82 -14.45
CA GLN A 135 19.57 9.67 -15.90
C GLN A 135 20.36 8.42 -16.31
N ASP A 136 21.29 7.99 -15.46
CA ASP A 136 22.08 6.77 -15.65
C ASP A 136 21.29 5.48 -15.36
N GLY A 137 20.00 5.60 -15.01
CA GLY A 137 19.12 4.50 -14.65
C GLY A 137 19.28 4.02 -13.20
N SER A 138 20.19 4.62 -12.43
CA SER A 138 20.32 4.35 -11.01
C SER A 138 19.27 5.10 -10.19
N PHE A 139 19.18 4.78 -8.90
CA PHE A 139 18.27 5.42 -7.96
C PHE A 139 19.04 5.99 -6.78
N ARG A 140 18.63 7.17 -6.32
CA ARG A 140 19.20 7.84 -5.14
C ARG A 140 18.14 8.02 -4.06
N ALA A 141 18.59 8.11 -2.80
CA ALA A 141 17.75 8.48 -1.68
C ALA A 141 17.24 9.92 -1.81
N PHE A 142 15.98 10.16 -1.43
CA PHE A 142 15.53 11.53 -1.15
C PHE A 142 16.15 12.02 0.15
N THR A 143 16.69 13.23 0.15
CA THR A 143 17.34 13.86 1.30
C THR A 143 16.71 15.22 1.58
N THR A 144 16.59 15.57 2.85
CA THR A 144 16.17 16.91 3.31
C THR A 144 17.33 17.91 3.35
N GLU A 145 18.57 17.44 3.18
CA GLU A 145 19.75 18.31 3.16
C GLU A 145 19.72 19.24 1.94
N PRO A 146 19.95 20.55 2.14
CA PRO A 146 20.03 21.50 1.06
C PRO A 146 21.31 21.27 0.25
N SER A 147 21.20 20.54 -0.85
CA SER A 147 22.23 20.54 -1.89
C SER A 147 21.99 21.69 -2.88
N PRO A 148 23.03 22.33 -3.44
CA PRO A 148 22.85 23.22 -4.58
C PRO A 148 22.31 22.42 -5.77
N THR A 149 20.99 22.46 -5.95
CA THR A 149 20.32 21.77 -7.05
C THR A 149 20.29 22.71 -8.25
N PHE A 150 21.07 22.38 -9.29
CA PHE A 150 21.01 23.09 -10.56
C PHE A 150 19.87 22.51 -11.39
N PHE A 151 18.84 23.33 -11.64
CA PHE A 151 17.79 22.97 -12.59
C PHE A 151 18.25 23.37 -13.98
N CYS A 152 18.72 22.41 -14.79
CA CYS A 152 19.00 22.65 -16.20
C CYS A 152 17.71 23.02 -16.92
N GLN A 153 17.62 24.24 -17.42
CA GLN A 153 16.60 24.61 -18.39
C GLN A 153 17.01 24.14 -19.78
N GLU A 154 16.04 24.09 -20.70
CA GLU A 154 16.25 23.74 -22.11
C GLU A 154 17.33 24.59 -22.79
N GLN A 155 17.54 25.81 -22.27
CA GLN A 155 18.55 26.76 -22.72
C GLN A 155 19.96 26.38 -22.24
N ASP A 156 20.07 25.81 -21.03
CA ASP A 156 21.33 25.39 -20.43
C ASP A 156 21.88 24.12 -21.10
N LEU A 157 20.99 23.27 -21.63
CA LEU A 157 21.38 22.10 -22.42
C LEU A 157 22.08 22.48 -23.73
N ARG A 158 21.83 23.68 -24.27
CA ARG A 158 22.51 24.17 -25.48
C ARG A 158 23.95 24.61 -25.23
N LEU A 159 24.34 24.82 -23.96
CA LEU A 159 25.69 25.24 -23.57
C LEU A 159 26.68 24.07 -23.50
N PHE A 160 26.19 22.83 -23.49
CA PHE A 160 27.00 21.62 -23.50
C PHE A 160 26.70 20.80 -24.75
N PRO A 161 27.28 21.18 -25.91
CA PRO A 161 27.19 20.35 -27.11
C PRO A 161 28.00 19.08 -26.85
N GLY A 162 27.30 17.97 -26.64
CA GLY A 162 27.88 16.64 -26.85
C GLY A 162 28.27 16.46 -28.31
#